data_AF-A0A946IUX1-F1
#
_entry.id   AF-A0A946IUX1-F1
#
_cell.length_a   1.000
_cell.length_b   1.000
_cell.length_c   1.000
_cell.angle_alpha   90.00
_cell.angle_beta   90.00
_cell.angle_gamma   90.00
#
_symmetry.space_group_name_H-M   'P 1'
#
loop_
_entity.id
_entity.type
_entity.pdbx_description
1 polymer ?
#
loop_
_entity_poly.entity_id
_entity_poly.type
_entity_poly.pdbx_seq_one_letter_code
_entity_poly.pdbx_strand_id
1 'polypeptide(L)' 'MPERQEHSEESDEITLEYFERWRKPRGKTERIYVRVTPETKARLLTASKEVDLSLSDFVTGATLEAAKFVIDGDN' A
#
# COMPACT_ATOMS: atom_id res chain seq x y z
N MET A 1 -12.41 -39.29 -10.33
CA MET A 1 -11.82 -38.11 -10.99
C MET A 1 -12.01 -36.97 -10.03
N PRO A 2 -10.96 -36.45 -9.37
CA PRO A 2 -11.17 -35.34 -8.46
C PRO A 2 -11.40 -34.08 -9.30
N GLU A 3 -12.47 -33.38 -8.98
CA GLU A 3 -12.82 -32.08 -9.54
C GLU A 3 -11.68 -31.11 -9.20
N ARG A 4 -11.07 -30.54 -10.24
CA ARG A 4 -10.16 -29.42 -10.07
C ARG A 4 -11.03 -28.27 -9.56
N GLN A 5 -10.91 -27.95 -8.27
CA GLN A 5 -11.30 -26.65 -7.77
C GLN A 5 -10.46 -25.65 -8.54
N GLU A 6 -11.04 -25.07 -9.59
CA GLU A 6 -10.58 -23.85 -10.18
C GLU A 6 -10.58 -22.82 -9.04
N HIS A 7 -9.38 -22.56 -8.50
CA HIS A 7 -9.13 -21.41 -7.66
C HIS A 7 -9.60 -20.21 -8.49
N SER A 8 -10.81 -19.74 -8.22
CA SER A 8 -11.22 -18.41 -8.64
C SER A 8 -10.23 -17.47 -7.95
N GLU A 9 -9.27 -16.98 -8.73
CA GLU A 9 -8.55 -15.76 -8.41
C GLU A 9 -9.64 -14.71 -8.25
N GLU A 10 -10.09 -14.47 -7.01
CA GLU A 10 -10.77 -13.25 -6.65
C GLU A 10 -9.81 -12.15 -7.12
N SER A 11 -10.14 -11.54 -8.24
CA SER A 11 -9.60 -10.26 -8.64
C SER A 11 -9.99 -9.33 -7.50
N ASP A 12 -9.13 -9.23 -6.48
CA ASP A 12 -9.22 -8.28 -5.38
C ASP A 12 -9.14 -6.89 -6.00
N GLU A 13 -10.28 -6.41 -6.49
CA GLU A 13 -10.42 -5.11 -7.07
C GLU A 13 -10.06 -4.12 -5.95
N ILE A 14 -8.95 -3.40 -6.13
CA ILE A 14 -8.48 -2.44 -5.14
C ILE A 14 -9.49 -1.30 -5.08
N THR A 15 -10.42 -1.38 -4.15
CA THR A 15 -11.38 -0.32 -3.87
C THR A 15 -10.72 0.78 -3.03
N LEU A 16 -11.34 1.96 -2.93
CA LEU A 16 -10.84 3.02 -2.05
C LEU A 16 -10.77 2.55 -0.57
N GLU A 17 -11.66 1.63 -0.18
CA GLU A 17 -11.72 1.06 1.17
C GLU A 17 -10.47 0.23 1.51
N TYR A 18 -9.79 -0.34 0.52
CA TYR A 18 -8.51 -1.03 0.71
C TYR A 18 -7.49 -0.18 1.46
N PHE A 19 -7.43 1.12 1.15
CA PHE A 19 -6.44 2.04 1.70
C PHE A 19 -6.72 2.41 3.17
N GLU A 20 -7.91 2.14 3.70
CA GLU A 20 -8.20 2.37 5.11
C GLU A 20 -7.24 1.61 6.03
N ARG A 21 -6.75 0.44 5.61
CA ARG A 21 -5.78 -0.37 6.36
C ARG A 21 -4.42 0.31 6.55
N TRP A 22 -4.11 1.32 5.73
CA TRP A 22 -2.87 2.10 5.83
C TRP A 22 -2.98 3.24 6.83
N ARG A 23 -4.19 3.61 7.23
CA ARG A 23 -4.45 4.61 8.25
C ARG A 23 -4.07 4.02 9.61
N LYS A 24 -2.77 3.93 9.91
CA LYS A 24 -2.26 3.48 11.21
C LYS A 24 -2.08 4.68 12.14
N PRO A 25 -2.93 4.84 13.18
CA PRO A 25 -2.78 5.94 14.10
C PRO A 25 -1.88 5.52 15.27
N ARG A 26 -0.97 6.45 15.61
CA ARG A 26 -0.23 6.58 16.88
C ARG A 26 1.11 5.82 16.98
N GLY A 27 2.07 6.47 17.64
CA GLY A 27 3.37 5.90 17.98
C GLY A 27 4.49 6.05 16.95
N LYS A 28 4.32 6.86 15.90
CA LYS A 28 5.39 7.12 14.91
C LYS A 28 6.51 7.94 15.56
N THR A 29 7.59 7.28 15.99
CA THR A 29 8.78 7.93 16.59
C THR A 29 9.93 8.10 15.58
N GLU A 30 10.05 7.17 14.63
CA GLU A 30 11.13 7.14 13.64
C GLU A 30 10.79 7.90 12.35
N ARG A 31 11.84 8.35 11.63
CA ARG A 31 11.70 9.14 10.40
C ARG A 31 12.46 8.52 9.24
N ILE A 32 11.85 8.56 8.05
CA ILE A 32 12.48 8.22 6.78
C ILE A 32 12.60 9.50 5.96
N TYR A 33 13.83 9.86 5.56
CA TYR A 33 14.10 11.02 4.70
C TYR A 33 14.43 10.55 3.28
N VAL A 34 13.63 10.96 2.30
CA VAL A 34 13.76 10.54 0.89
C VAL A 34 13.78 11.76 -0.01
N ARG A 35 14.67 11.75 -1.01
CA ARG A 35 14.66 12.72 -2.12
C ARG A 35 13.86 12.14 -3.27
N VAL A 36 12.92 12.91 -3.80
CA VAL A 36 12.09 12.57 -4.95
C VAL A 36 12.08 13.72 -5.94
N THR A 37 11.77 13.45 -7.20
CA THR A 37 11.55 14.52 -8.18
C THR A 37 10.26 15.30 -7.87
N PRO A 38 10.12 16.54 -8.35
CA PRO A 38 8.88 17.29 -8.19
C PRO A 38 7.65 16.56 -8.76
N GLU A 39 7.81 15.91 -9.91
CA GLU A 39 6.73 15.13 -10.54
C GLU A 39 6.30 13.95 -9.68
N THR A 40 7.26 13.17 -9.17
CA THR A 40 6.97 12.05 -8.25
C THR A 40 6.24 12.55 -7.00
N LYS A 41 6.70 13.66 -6.41
CA LYS A 41 6.05 14.25 -5.24
C LYS A 41 4.61 14.67 -5.54
N ALA A 42 4.37 15.31 -6.68
CA ALA A 42 3.04 15.75 -7.09
C ALA A 42 2.08 14.55 -7.27
N ARG A 43 2.52 13.50 -7.96
CA ARG A 43 1.72 12.28 -8.15
C ARG A 43 1.36 11.61 -6.83
N LEU A 44 2.33 11.43 -5.93
CA LEU A 44 2.09 10.82 -4.61
C LEU A 44 1.14 11.66 -3.74
N LEU A 45 1.26 12.99 -3.80
CA LEU A 45 0.36 13.90 -3.08
C LEU A 45 -1.07 13.88 -3.62
N THR A 46 -1.24 13.78 -4.94
CA THR A 46 -2.58 13.64 -5.53
C THR A 46 -3.20 12.31 -5.10
N ALA A 47 -2.48 11.20 -5.28
CA ALA A 47 -2.97 9.88 -4.91
C ALA A 47 -3.33 9.79 -3.41
N SER A 48 -2.49 10.33 -2.51
CA SER A 48 -2.79 10.29 -1.08
C SER A 48 -4.07 11.04 -0.71
N LYS A 49 -4.39 12.13 -1.43
CA LYS A 49 -5.61 12.91 -1.20
C LYS A 49 -6.87 12.20 -1.71
N GLU A 50 -6.79 11.54 -2.87
CA GLU A 50 -7.92 10.78 -3.44
C GLU A 50 -8.39 9.66 -2.49
N VAL A 51 -7.47 9.09 -1.70
CA VAL A 51 -7.76 8.03 -0.72
C VAL A 51 -7.87 8.52 0.73
N ASP A 52 -7.95 9.85 0.94
CA ASP A 52 -8.06 10.49 2.27
C ASP A 52 -6.98 10.04 3.28
N LEU A 53 -5.73 9.94 2.82
CA LEU A 53 -4.56 9.63 3.65
C LEU A 53 -3.56 10.78 3.68
N SER A 54 -2.84 10.89 4.80
CA SER A 54 -1.64 11.72 4.83
C SER A 54 -0.59 11.14 3.87
N LEU A 55 0.26 11.99 3.28
CA LEU A 55 1.37 11.52 2.44
C LEU A 55 2.27 10.50 3.19
N SER A 56 2.43 10.69 4.51
CA SER A 56 3.20 9.76 5.34
C SER A 56 2.52 8.39 5.43
N ASP A 57 1.22 8.34 5.72
CA ASP A 57 0.46 7.08 5.79
C ASP A 57 0.46 6.38 4.44
N PHE A 58 0.22 7.12 3.36
CA PHE A 58 0.19 6.59 2.00
C PHE A 58 1.53 5.96 1.61
N VAL A 59 2.63 6.71 1.75
CA VAL A 59 3.97 6.22 1.36
C VAL A 59 4.41 5.08 2.26
N THR A 60 4.19 5.15 3.58
CA THR A 60 4.61 4.07 4.48
C THR A 60 3.75 2.82 4.33
N GLY A 61 2.44 2.95 4.09
CA GLY A 61 1.54 1.84 3.80
C GLY A 61 1.95 1.10 2.52
N ALA A 62 2.09 1.82 1.41
CA ALA A 62 2.55 1.26 0.14
C ALA A 62 3.92 0.56 0.26
N THR A 63 4.87 1.23 0.93
CA THR A 63 6.22 0.67 1.10
C THR A 63 6.21 -0.57 2.01
N LEU A 64 5.35 -0.61 3.02
CA LEU A 64 5.21 -1.77 3.90
C LEU A 64 4.63 -2.98 3.18
N GLU A 65 3.71 -2.80 2.23
CA GLU A 65 3.20 -3.90 1.41
C GLU A 65 4.28 -4.48 0.51
N ALA A 66 5.05 -3.62 -0.17
CA ALA A 66 6.20 -4.07 -0.93
C ALA A 66 7.22 -4.81 -0.04
N ALA A 67 7.48 -4.30 1.18
CA ALA A 67 8.37 -4.95 2.13
C ALA A 67 7.85 -6.32 2.58
N LYS A 68 6.56 -6.45 2.92
CA LYS A 68 5.93 -7.73 3.27
C LYS A 68 6.03 -8.73 2.13
N PHE A 69 5.75 -8.30 0.90
CA PHE A 69 5.89 -9.17 -0.27
C PHE A 69 7.32 -9.72 -0.41
N VAL A 70 8.34 -8.89 -0.18
CA VAL A 70 9.75 -9.29 -0.28
C VAL A 70 10.23 -10.15 0.91
N ILE A 71 9.74 -9.87 2.12
CA ILE A 71 10.20 -10.54 3.36
C ILE A 71 9.42 -11.84 3.61
N ASP A 72 8.10 -11.79 3.46
CA ASP A 72 7.17 -12.85 3.86
C ASP A 72 6.63 -13.66 2.67
N GLY A 73 6.91 -13.23 1.43
CA GLY A 73 6.57 -14.00 0.25
C GLY A 73 7.42 -15.27 0.17
N ASP A 74 6.80 -16.45 0.27
CA ASP A 74 7.39 -17.71 -0.17
C ASP A 74 7.87 -17.53 -1.63
N ASN A 75 9.18 -17.57 -1.85
CA ASN A 75 9.75 -17.80 -3.18
C ASN A 75 9.77 -19.30 -3.48
#